data_AF-A0A938FF71-F1
#
_entry.id   AF-A0A938FF71-F1
#
_cell.length_a   1.000
_cell.length_b   1.000
_cell.length_c   1.000
_cell.angle_alpha   90.00
_cell.angle_beta   90.00
_cell.angle_gamma   90.00
#
_symmetry.space_group_name_H-M   'P 1'
#
loop_
_entity.id
_entity.type
_entity.pdbx_description
1 polymer ?
#
loop_
_entity_poly.entity_id
_entity_poly.type
_entity_poly.pdbx_seq_one_letter_code
_entity_poly.pdbx_strand_id
1 'polypeptide(L)'
;MRRHATFVFRAAPAAAMILVLASCGSDSSDADQKIDPDGTTAFGGYPLLDCSDANNEPCIEIGFDPAVHGFGFENWAEVGRISATEMIALFGRNNVCAPGPKSKCELLPAAAQWATQVNEAMAGGHCEGMAVLATRLHRGDESIVGLDPDVDTTFELDPLDPDVRSAIETWFATQYLDPVVNAYQSYQQLTPSDLAAALFEGLADDTGYTMGIYSEEGAGHAITPIGVSSVDDQIAISIYDNNYPGTVQRILIDPEDESWSYAGGTTEPNAPTYGWAGGKGTIELTPMNSRALPAPAPFSEKRSKSSSDKTQRILVTTPDPRAFAGAVLEVDGVRYDLTDPKTPPPQGVRVRSIRSSTLTAGSTAIDIDTRVLNDYVITPTVRVISGEGAGASIPVTISTDAVGKPRLMLQAEVVDQGLGFEESARFVVEADGSVTAEAPEDSEAVLSIANGLSGATVDLGAEDSVEVETDDQGVATFLIFDEEGEIVGSFEIDDETASDSVVFAEISFDPETGEFELVEVEVEAEEVDSDWLDYFEGVTEDDEADPGTDDETDPGTDEGTDEGTEDDE
;
A
#
# COMPACT_ATOMS: atom_id res chain seq x y z
N MET A 1 36.80 17.26 -37.25
CA MET A 1 35.60 17.16 -38.09
C MET A 1 34.46 16.77 -37.17
N ARG A 2 33.67 17.77 -36.74
CA ARG A 2 32.57 17.59 -35.79
C ARG A 2 31.41 16.90 -36.50
N ARG A 3 30.96 15.75 -35.97
CA ARG A 3 29.66 15.18 -36.30
C ARG A 3 28.71 15.63 -35.20
N HIS A 4 27.78 16.52 -35.53
CA HIS A 4 26.59 16.73 -34.72
C HIS A 4 25.71 15.50 -34.87
N ALA A 5 25.61 14.69 -33.83
CA ALA A 5 24.54 13.73 -33.69
C ALA A 5 23.38 14.46 -33.01
N THR A 6 22.40 14.87 -33.80
CA THR A 6 21.12 15.32 -33.32
C THR A 6 20.36 14.08 -32.86
N PHE A 7 20.29 13.83 -31.55
CA PHE A 7 19.36 12.84 -31.00
C PHE A 7 17.96 13.47 -31.05
N VAL A 8 17.21 13.02 -32.05
CA VAL A 8 15.77 13.26 -32.14
C VAL A 8 15.12 12.28 -31.17
N PHE A 9 14.35 12.78 -30.20
CA PHE A 9 13.36 12.00 -29.47
C PHE A 9 12.49 11.28 -30.50
N ARG A 10 12.80 10.01 -30.78
CA ARG A 10 11.88 9.11 -31.42
C ARG A 10 10.98 8.60 -30.31
N ALA A 11 9.83 9.24 -30.16
CA ALA A 11 8.65 8.55 -29.69
C ALA A 11 8.53 7.27 -30.54
N ALA A 12 8.83 6.12 -29.92
CA ALA A 12 8.53 4.85 -30.53
C ALA A 12 7.01 4.84 -30.75
N PRO A 13 6.51 4.60 -31.97
CA PRO A 13 5.09 4.34 -32.12
C PRO A 13 4.81 3.07 -31.34
N ALA A 14 4.06 3.18 -30.24
CA ALA A 14 3.37 2.06 -29.63
C ALA A 14 2.47 1.48 -30.72
N ALA A 15 2.98 0.48 -31.44
CA ALA A 15 2.15 -0.38 -32.23
C ALA A 15 1.29 -1.12 -31.21
N ALA A 16 0.04 -0.66 -31.07
CA ALA A 16 -1.02 -1.42 -30.41
C ALA A 16 -1.15 -2.76 -31.14
N MET A 17 -0.33 -3.73 -30.75
CA MET A 17 -0.60 -5.12 -30.99
C MET A 17 -1.74 -5.43 -30.03
N ILE A 18 -2.97 -5.42 -30.56
CA ILE A 18 -4.08 -6.13 -29.94
C ILE A 18 -3.67 -7.60 -29.94
N LEU A 19 -2.95 -8.02 -28.90
CA LEU A 19 -2.90 -9.42 -28.52
C LEU A 19 -4.26 -9.71 -27.89
N VAL A 20 -5.12 -10.32 -28.71
CA VAL A 20 -6.19 -11.16 -28.17
C VAL A 20 -5.48 -12.26 -27.40
N LEU A 21 -5.34 -12.10 -26.09
CA LEU A 21 -4.99 -13.20 -25.20
C LEU A 21 -6.12 -14.21 -25.29
N ALA A 22 -5.88 -15.23 -26.10
CA ALA A 22 -6.64 -16.46 -26.03
C ALA A 22 -6.37 -17.04 -24.63
N SER A 23 -7.32 -16.81 -23.73
CA SER A 23 -7.56 -17.68 -22.58
C SER A 23 -7.42 -19.12 -23.05
N CYS A 24 -6.60 -19.91 -22.36
CA CYS A 24 -6.39 -21.30 -22.69
C CYS A 24 -7.69 -22.05 -22.41
N GLY A 25 -8.55 -22.10 -23.44
CA GLY A 25 -9.70 -22.97 -23.49
C GLY A 25 -9.23 -24.42 -23.41
N SER A 26 -9.46 -25.05 -22.26
CA SER A 26 -9.55 -26.50 -22.21
C SER A 26 -10.85 -26.90 -22.90
N ASP A 27 -10.70 -27.40 -24.12
CA ASP A 27 -11.75 -28.05 -24.89
C ASP A 27 -12.18 -29.33 -24.16
N SER A 28 -13.15 -29.20 -23.27
CA SER A 28 -13.93 -30.30 -22.69
C SER A 28 -15.26 -30.35 -23.43
N SER A 29 -15.26 -31.02 -24.58
CA SER A 29 -16.48 -31.44 -25.25
C SER A 29 -17.24 -32.46 -24.39
N ASP A 30 -18.55 -32.23 -24.28
CA ASP A 30 -19.58 -33.10 -23.70
C ASP A 30 -19.59 -33.27 -22.16
N ALA A 31 -19.97 -32.20 -21.46
CA ALA A 31 -20.88 -32.30 -20.32
C ALA A 31 -22.07 -31.37 -20.57
N ASP A 32 -23.22 -31.98 -20.87
CA ASP A 32 -24.51 -31.36 -21.14
C ASP A 32 -24.86 -30.37 -20.01
N GLN A 33 -24.61 -29.07 -20.23
CA GLN A 33 -25.05 -28.02 -19.32
C GLN A 33 -26.58 -27.97 -19.39
N LYS A 34 -27.23 -28.56 -18.39
CA LYS A 34 -28.62 -28.24 -18.09
C LYS A 34 -28.65 -26.82 -17.54
N ILE A 35 -29.00 -25.90 -18.43
CA ILE A 35 -29.50 -24.57 -18.09
C ILE A 35 -30.78 -24.77 -17.28
N ASP A 36 -30.75 -24.44 -15.99
CA ASP A 36 -31.98 -24.22 -15.23
C ASP A 36 -32.66 -22.93 -15.75
N PRO A 37 -34.00 -22.90 -15.84
CA PRO A 37 -34.73 -21.86 -16.57
C PRO A 37 -34.69 -20.45 -15.95
N ASP A 38 -33.98 -20.24 -14.84
CA ASP A 38 -33.95 -18.98 -14.09
C ASP A 38 -32.62 -18.18 -14.21
N GLY A 39 -31.64 -18.61 -15.01
CA GLY A 39 -30.58 -17.71 -15.50
C GLY A 39 -29.47 -17.31 -14.52
N THR A 40 -29.27 -17.99 -13.40
CA THR A 40 -28.10 -17.79 -12.53
C THR A 40 -26.92 -18.67 -12.96
N THR A 41 -25.75 -18.07 -13.21
CA THR A 41 -24.47 -18.79 -13.22
C THR A 41 -24.19 -19.29 -11.80
N ALA A 42 -24.22 -20.61 -11.58
CA ALA A 42 -24.24 -21.20 -10.25
C ALA A 42 -22.85 -21.20 -9.56
N PHE A 43 -22.50 -20.09 -8.92
CA PHE A 43 -21.75 -20.12 -7.67
C PHE A 43 -22.75 -20.21 -6.51
N GLY A 44 -22.53 -21.11 -5.56
CA GLY A 44 -23.41 -21.24 -4.39
C GLY A 44 -23.01 -20.23 -3.33
N GLY A 45 -23.94 -19.37 -2.91
CA GLY A 45 -23.79 -18.54 -1.71
C GLY A 45 -24.51 -19.17 -0.52
N TYR A 46 -23.99 -18.96 0.69
CA TYR A 46 -24.74 -19.24 1.91
C TYR A 46 -25.94 -18.27 2.00
N PRO A 47 -27.03 -18.65 2.70
CA PRO A 47 -28.05 -17.67 3.06
C PRO A 47 -27.45 -16.59 3.97
N LEU A 48 -28.03 -15.39 3.94
CA LEU A 48 -27.75 -14.35 4.93
C LEU A 48 -27.90 -14.93 6.34
N LEU A 49 -26.98 -14.55 7.22
CA LEU A 49 -27.01 -14.99 8.60
C LEU A 49 -28.20 -14.34 9.30
N ASP A 50 -29.06 -15.16 9.91
CA ASP A 50 -30.18 -14.71 10.72
C ASP A 50 -29.98 -15.19 12.17
N CYS A 51 -29.66 -14.24 13.06
CA CYS A 51 -29.43 -14.53 14.47
C CYS A 51 -30.71 -14.53 15.33
N SER A 52 -31.90 -14.28 14.75
CA SER A 52 -33.15 -14.21 15.51
C SER A 52 -33.56 -15.54 16.17
N ASP A 53 -33.14 -16.67 15.58
CA ASP A 53 -33.46 -18.03 16.02
C ASP A 53 -32.25 -18.79 16.62
N ALA A 54 -31.20 -18.08 17.04
CA ALA A 54 -29.92 -18.69 17.47
C ALA A 54 -29.96 -19.60 18.72
N ASN A 55 -31.13 -19.88 19.31
CA ASN A 55 -31.32 -20.89 20.38
C ASN A 55 -30.34 -20.82 21.58
N ASN A 56 -29.86 -19.62 21.94
CA ASN A 56 -28.81 -19.34 22.95
C ASN A 56 -27.37 -19.72 22.55
N GLU A 57 -27.12 -20.02 21.29
CA GLU A 57 -25.76 -20.08 20.74
C GLU A 57 -25.27 -18.66 20.42
N PRO A 58 -23.96 -18.36 20.58
CA PRO A 58 -23.39 -17.09 20.17
C PRO A 58 -23.65 -16.82 18.68
N CYS A 59 -24.34 -15.72 18.37
CA CYS A 59 -24.61 -15.29 17.01
C CYS A 59 -24.64 -13.76 16.95
N ILE A 60 -23.95 -13.19 15.97
CA ILE A 60 -23.99 -11.76 15.66
C ILE A 60 -23.90 -11.53 14.14
N GLU A 61 -24.64 -10.55 13.65
CA GLU A 61 -24.64 -10.10 12.26
C GLU A 61 -24.84 -8.58 12.22
N ILE A 62 -24.29 -7.92 11.20
CA ILE A 62 -24.28 -6.44 11.09
C ILE A 62 -25.24 -5.90 10.03
N GLY A 63 -26.14 -6.73 9.49
CA GLY A 63 -27.07 -6.33 8.43
C GLY A 63 -26.44 -6.12 7.05
N PHE A 64 -25.17 -6.49 6.87
CA PHE A 64 -24.49 -6.39 5.59
C PHE A 64 -24.96 -7.51 4.65
N ASP A 65 -25.79 -7.15 3.68
CA ASP A 65 -26.14 -7.98 2.51
C ASP A 65 -25.14 -7.76 1.35
N PRO A 66 -24.35 -8.77 0.93
CA PRO A 66 -23.44 -8.67 -0.21
C PRO A 66 -24.06 -8.27 -1.55
N ALA A 67 -25.37 -8.49 -1.74
CA ALA A 67 -26.08 -8.10 -2.97
C ALA A 67 -26.56 -6.64 -2.96
N VAL A 68 -26.30 -5.90 -1.88
CA VAL A 68 -26.67 -4.49 -1.71
C VAL A 68 -25.44 -3.66 -1.29
N HIS A 69 -24.71 -4.13 -0.28
CA HIS A 69 -23.61 -3.39 0.36
C HIS A 69 -22.23 -3.87 -0.10
N GLY A 70 -22.13 -4.99 -0.83
CA GLY A 70 -20.91 -5.40 -1.53
C GLY A 70 -20.87 -4.80 -2.93
N PHE A 71 -19.69 -4.72 -3.54
CA PHE A 71 -19.57 -4.34 -4.95
C PHE A 71 -20.14 -5.42 -5.87
N GLY A 72 -20.81 -5.00 -6.95
CA GLY A 72 -21.38 -5.88 -7.97
C GLY A 72 -20.38 -6.41 -9.00
N PHE A 73 -19.11 -6.10 -8.83
CA PHE A 73 -18.00 -6.51 -9.69
C PHE A 73 -16.90 -7.19 -8.88
N GLU A 74 -16.15 -8.06 -9.56
CA GLU A 74 -15.05 -8.81 -8.95
C GLU A 74 -13.81 -7.93 -8.76
N ASN A 75 -13.02 -8.25 -7.73
CA ASN A 75 -11.65 -7.77 -7.61
C ASN A 75 -10.87 -7.99 -8.93
N TRP A 76 -10.04 -7.02 -9.29
CA TRP A 76 -9.32 -7.00 -10.56
C TRP A 76 -7.85 -6.68 -10.37
N ALA A 77 -7.02 -7.27 -11.21
CA ALA A 77 -5.58 -7.09 -11.26
C ALA A 77 -5.21 -6.01 -12.28
N GLU A 78 -4.70 -4.87 -11.82
CA GLU A 78 -4.19 -3.78 -12.64
C GLU A 78 -3.31 -2.88 -11.78
N VAL A 79 -2.26 -2.26 -12.35
CA VAL A 79 -1.53 -1.21 -11.63
C VAL A 79 -2.48 -0.09 -11.20
N GLY A 80 -2.25 0.44 -10.00
CA GLY A 80 -3.00 1.56 -9.45
C GLY A 80 -2.66 2.88 -10.13
N ARG A 81 -3.40 3.93 -9.76
CA ARG A 81 -3.30 5.27 -10.33
C ARG A 81 -3.36 6.37 -9.26
N ILE A 82 -2.92 6.07 -8.04
CA ILE A 82 -2.71 7.07 -6.97
C ILE A 82 -1.86 8.21 -7.53
N SER A 83 -2.40 9.41 -7.44
CA SER A 83 -1.84 10.66 -7.93
C SER A 83 -1.71 11.68 -6.79
N ALA A 84 -1.43 12.94 -7.12
CA ALA A 84 -1.35 13.99 -6.12
C ALA A 84 -2.60 14.12 -5.24
N THR A 85 -3.80 13.95 -5.79
CA THR A 85 -5.06 14.09 -5.04
C THR A 85 -5.16 13.03 -3.95
N GLU A 86 -4.96 11.76 -4.28
CA GLU A 86 -5.02 10.65 -3.32
C GLU A 86 -3.90 10.75 -2.28
N MET A 87 -2.70 11.19 -2.68
CA MET A 87 -1.59 11.43 -1.77
C MET A 87 -1.90 12.54 -0.74
N ILE A 88 -2.63 13.58 -1.16
CA ILE A 88 -3.11 14.63 -0.25
C ILE A 88 -4.10 14.05 0.76
N ALA A 89 -5.05 13.21 0.33
CA ALA A 89 -5.98 12.55 1.27
C ALA A 89 -5.24 11.63 2.25
N LEU A 90 -4.28 10.84 1.77
CA LEU A 90 -3.54 9.88 2.58
C LEU A 90 -2.67 10.53 3.65
N PHE A 91 -1.95 11.61 3.31
CA PHE A 91 -0.87 12.13 4.16
C PHE A 91 -0.96 13.62 4.48
N GLY A 92 -1.94 14.30 3.90
CA GLY A 92 -2.09 15.74 3.99
C GLY A 92 -1.11 16.49 3.07
N ARG A 93 -1.60 17.57 2.47
CA ARG A 93 -0.88 18.38 1.48
C ARG A 93 0.55 18.76 1.87
N ASN A 94 0.75 19.16 3.12
CA ASN A 94 2.05 19.65 3.60
C ASN A 94 3.14 18.57 3.61
N ASN A 95 2.80 17.29 3.48
CA ASN A 95 3.76 16.18 3.49
C ASN A 95 4.02 15.63 2.09
N VAL A 96 3.26 16.05 1.09
CA VAL A 96 3.30 15.46 -0.27
C VAL A 96 3.48 16.48 -1.39
N CYS A 97 3.10 17.74 -1.19
CA CYS A 97 3.25 18.79 -2.21
C CYS A 97 4.32 19.81 -1.82
N ALA A 98 5.07 20.28 -2.80
CA ALA A 98 5.87 21.49 -2.67
C ALA A 98 4.99 22.73 -2.40
N PRO A 99 5.57 23.81 -1.83
CA PRO A 99 4.84 25.06 -1.60
C PRO A 99 4.21 25.60 -2.90
N GLY A 100 2.90 25.83 -2.89
CA GLY A 100 2.20 26.24 -4.10
C GLY A 100 0.70 26.44 -3.92
N PRO A 101 -0.03 26.85 -4.97
CA PRO A 101 -1.47 27.10 -4.91
C PRO A 101 -2.25 25.81 -4.63
N LYS A 102 -3.30 25.90 -3.80
CA LYS A 102 -4.08 24.73 -3.32
C LYS A 102 -4.63 23.82 -4.42
N SER A 103 -4.99 24.38 -5.58
CA SER A 103 -5.55 23.64 -6.72
C SER A 103 -4.52 22.84 -7.52
N LYS A 104 -3.24 22.96 -7.17
CA LYS A 104 -2.13 22.29 -7.84
C LYS A 104 -1.27 21.56 -6.82
N CYS A 105 -0.64 20.47 -7.22
CA CYS A 105 0.35 19.80 -6.39
C CYS A 105 1.52 19.39 -7.26
N GLU A 106 2.68 19.93 -6.94
CA GLU A 106 3.95 19.40 -7.42
C GLU A 106 4.41 18.41 -6.36
N LEU A 107 4.30 17.11 -6.66
CA LEU A 107 4.61 16.06 -5.70
C LEU A 107 6.09 16.13 -5.29
N LEU A 108 6.33 16.09 -3.98
CA LEU A 108 7.68 15.88 -3.46
C LEU A 108 8.21 14.54 -4.00
N PRO A 109 9.51 14.43 -4.36
CA PRO A 109 10.06 13.21 -4.94
C PRO A 109 9.80 11.96 -4.09
N ALA A 110 9.88 12.07 -2.76
CA ALA A 110 9.63 10.95 -1.86
C ALA A 110 8.16 10.48 -1.90
N ALA A 111 7.22 11.42 -2.02
CA ALA A 111 5.80 11.13 -2.17
C ALA A 111 5.50 10.48 -3.53
N ALA A 112 6.11 10.98 -4.62
CA ALA A 112 5.97 10.40 -5.95
C ALA A 112 6.49 8.94 -5.98
N GLN A 113 7.68 8.69 -5.44
CA GLN A 113 8.25 7.34 -5.34
C GLN A 113 7.39 6.39 -4.50
N TRP A 114 6.81 6.88 -3.39
CA TRP A 114 5.88 6.09 -2.59
C TRP A 114 4.62 5.72 -3.37
N ALA A 115 4.02 6.69 -4.07
CA ALA A 115 2.85 6.46 -4.92
C ALA A 115 3.15 5.44 -6.03
N THR A 116 4.33 5.53 -6.67
CA THR A 116 4.79 4.55 -7.66
C THR A 116 4.77 3.12 -7.10
N GLN A 117 5.37 2.88 -5.94
CA GLN A 117 5.42 1.53 -5.35
C GLN A 117 4.04 1.00 -4.95
N VAL A 118 3.19 1.85 -4.38
CA VAL A 118 1.82 1.42 -4.01
C VAL A 118 0.98 1.13 -5.26
N ASN A 119 1.17 1.89 -6.34
CA ASN A 119 0.56 1.63 -7.65
C ASN A 119 1.05 0.32 -8.26
N GLU A 120 2.35 0.01 -8.17
CA GLU A 120 2.89 -1.29 -8.58
C GLU A 120 2.25 -2.43 -7.81
N ALA A 121 2.13 -2.31 -6.48
CA ALA A 121 1.58 -3.36 -5.62
C ALA A 121 0.11 -3.71 -5.92
N MET A 122 -0.67 -2.76 -6.44
CA MET A 122 -2.05 -2.99 -6.89
C MET A 122 -2.13 -3.85 -8.15
N ALA A 123 -1.03 -4.05 -8.89
CA ALA A 123 -1.00 -4.96 -10.04
C ALA A 123 -1.57 -6.34 -9.71
N GLY A 124 -1.37 -6.82 -8.49
CA GLY A 124 -1.94 -8.07 -8.01
C GLY A 124 -3.45 -8.05 -7.82
N GLY A 125 -3.99 -6.92 -7.38
CA GLY A 125 -5.41 -6.66 -7.23
C GLY A 125 -5.75 -5.65 -6.13
N HIS A 126 -7.04 -5.33 -6.02
CA HIS A 126 -7.62 -4.24 -5.24
C HIS A 126 -8.45 -4.73 -4.04
N CYS A 127 -8.37 -6.01 -3.67
CA CYS A 127 -9.29 -6.65 -2.71
C CYS A 127 -9.38 -5.92 -1.36
N GLU A 128 -8.27 -5.38 -0.87
CA GLU A 128 -8.27 -4.59 0.36
C GLU A 128 -9.10 -3.32 0.21
N GLY A 129 -8.84 -2.53 -0.82
CA GLY A 129 -9.55 -1.28 -1.05
C GLY A 129 -11.06 -1.50 -1.13
N MET A 130 -11.46 -2.57 -1.81
CA MET A 130 -12.85 -2.99 -1.90
C MET A 130 -13.41 -3.44 -0.54
N ALA A 131 -12.69 -4.25 0.23
CA ALA A 131 -13.16 -4.69 1.55
C ALA A 131 -13.31 -3.52 2.53
N VAL A 132 -12.36 -2.58 2.52
CA VAL A 132 -12.41 -1.38 3.35
C VAL A 132 -13.58 -0.50 2.93
N LEU A 133 -13.67 -0.13 1.65
CA LEU A 133 -14.69 0.80 1.17
C LEU A 133 -16.11 0.23 1.33
N ALA A 134 -16.32 -1.06 1.05
CA ALA A 134 -17.62 -1.70 1.28
C ALA A 134 -18.02 -1.65 2.76
N THR A 135 -17.08 -1.95 3.67
CA THR A 135 -17.33 -1.86 5.12
C THR A 135 -17.70 -0.43 5.54
N ARG A 136 -16.97 0.56 5.04
CA ARG A 136 -17.18 1.97 5.38
C ARG A 136 -18.50 2.52 4.83
N LEU A 137 -18.85 2.22 3.58
CA LEU A 137 -20.14 2.60 2.98
C LEU A 137 -21.32 1.99 3.76
N HIS A 138 -21.24 0.72 4.14
CA HIS A 138 -22.29 0.07 4.94
C HIS A 138 -22.50 0.72 6.31
N ARG A 139 -21.40 1.14 6.95
CA ARG A 139 -21.43 1.82 8.25
C ARG A 139 -21.85 3.28 8.17
N GLY A 140 -21.89 3.85 6.97
CA GLY A 140 -22.08 5.29 6.76
C GLY A 140 -20.84 6.11 7.10
N ASP A 141 -19.66 5.47 7.20
CA ASP A 141 -18.37 6.17 7.34
C ASP A 141 -17.92 6.81 6.02
N GLU A 142 -18.60 6.51 4.91
CA GLU A 142 -18.41 7.10 3.58
C GLU A 142 -19.78 7.30 2.92
N SER A 143 -19.92 8.35 2.11
CA SER A 143 -21.17 8.66 1.42
C SER A 143 -21.19 8.10 0.01
N ILE A 144 -22.10 7.18 -0.29
CA ILE A 144 -22.26 6.65 -1.65
C ILE A 144 -22.54 7.74 -2.69
N VAL A 145 -23.33 8.77 -2.31
CA VAL A 145 -23.68 9.90 -3.18
C VAL A 145 -22.45 10.75 -3.55
N GLY A 146 -21.41 10.72 -2.71
CA GLY A 146 -20.14 11.38 -2.99
C GLY A 146 -19.28 10.63 -3.99
N LEU A 147 -19.54 9.33 -4.21
CA LEU A 147 -18.86 8.52 -5.24
C LEU A 147 -19.65 8.49 -6.54
N ASP A 148 -20.95 8.24 -6.46
CA ASP A 148 -21.84 8.25 -7.62
C ASP A 148 -23.25 8.66 -7.17
N PRO A 149 -23.74 9.86 -7.56
CA PRO A 149 -25.05 10.35 -7.16
C PRO A 149 -26.22 9.67 -7.89
N ASP A 150 -25.96 8.86 -8.92
CA ASP A 150 -26.99 8.20 -9.74
C ASP A 150 -27.33 6.78 -9.24
N VAL A 151 -26.65 6.28 -8.19
CA VAL A 151 -26.88 4.95 -7.61
C VAL A 151 -27.28 5.00 -6.14
N ASP A 152 -27.99 3.96 -5.67
CA ASP A 152 -28.49 3.89 -4.30
C ASP A 152 -27.74 2.83 -3.45
N THR A 153 -26.95 1.95 -4.09
CA THR A 153 -26.31 0.80 -3.43
C THR A 153 -24.87 0.60 -3.86
N THR A 154 -24.00 0.12 -2.97
CA THR A 154 -22.59 -0.21 -3.28
C THR A 154 -22.50 -1.22 -4.42
N PHE A 155 -23.51 -2.08 -4.55
CA PHE A 155 -23.58 -3.10 -5.61
C PHE A 155 -23.70 -2.51 -7.02
N GLU A 156 -24.25 -1.31 -7.15
CA GLU A 156 -24.46 -0.63 -8.43
C GLU A 156 -23.28 0.22 -8.88
N LEU A 157 -22.29 0.48 -8.01
CA LEU A 157 -21.10 1.27 -8.34
C LEU A 157 -20.30 0.63 -9.50
N ASP A 158 -19.82 1.47 -10.43
CA ASP A 158 -19.03 1.05 -11.58
C ASP A 158 -17.52 1.20 -11.29
N PRO A 159 -16.69 0.16 -11.45
CA PRO A 159 -15.24 0.27 -11.27
C PRO A 159 -14.54 1.15 -12.32
N LEU A 160 -15.24 1.51 -13.40
CA LEU A 160 -14.75 2.46 -14.41
C LEU A 160 -15.03 3.92 -14.04
N ASP A 161 -15.85 4.17 -13.02
CA ASP A 161 -16.00 5.50 -12.46
C ASP A 161 -14.69 5.91 -11.76
N PRO A 162 -14.11 7.08 -12.11
CA PRO A 162 -12.84 7.52 -11.55
C PRO A 162 -12.88 7.74 -10.03
N ASP A 163 -14.02 8.19 -9.47
CA ASP A 163 -14.13 8.50 -8.04
C ASP A 163 -14.25 7.20 -7.23
N VAL A 164 -15.03 6.23 -7.73
CA VAL A 164 -15.11 4.88 -7.16
C VAL A 164 -13.74 4.21 -7.19
N ARG A 165 -13.05 4.26 -8.32
CA ARG A 165 -11.72 3.67 -8.46
C ARG A 165 -10.72 4.34 -7.52
N SER A 166 -10.66 5.66 -7.52
CA SER A 166 -9.74 6.43 -6.67
C SER A 166 -9.98 6.15 -5.18
N ALA A 167 -11.25 6.04 -4.75
CA ALA A 167 -11.57 5.66 -3.38
C ALA A 167 -11.08 4.25 -3.04
N ILE A 168 -11.29 3.26 -3.93
CA ILE A 168 -10.77 1.89 -3.73
C ILE A 168 -9.24 1.90 -3.62
N GLU A 169 -8.54 2.57 -4.54
CA GLU A 169 -7.08 2.63 -4.56
C GLU A 169 -6.51 3.35 -3.32
N THR A 170 -7.16 4.44 -2.88
CA THR A 170 -6.80 5.16 -1.65
C THR A 170 -6.97 4.26 -0.43
N TRP A 171 -8.09 3.53 -0.32
CA TRP A 171 -8.31 2.61 0.79
C TRP A 171 -7.39 1.38 0.74
N PHE A 172 -7.00 0.91 -0.45
CA PHE A 172 -5.97 -0.12 -0.62
C PHE A 172 -4.63 0.35 -0.03
N ALA A 173 -4.25 1.60 -0.30
CA ALA A 173 -2.99 2.20 0.16
C ALA A 173 -2.85 2.25 1.68
N THR A 174 -3.97 2.22 2.41
CA THR A 174 -3.94 2.25 3.88
C THR A 174 -3.27 1.02 4.51
N GLN A 175 -3.05 -0.07 3.76
CA GLN A 175 -2.26 -1.24 4.21
C GLN A 175 -0.85 -0.90 4.67
N TYR A 176 -0.29 0.17 4.11
CA TYR A 176 1.08 0.60 4.33
C TYR A 176 1.22 1.56 5.52
N LEU A 177 0.13 1.93 6.20
CA LEU A 177 0.16 2.86 7.33
C LEU A 177 0.57 2.16 8.63
N ASP A 178 1.35 2.84 9.47
CA ASP A 178 1.85 2.29 10.74
C ASP A 178 0.76 1.71 11.64
N PRO A 179 -0.38 2.40 11.88
CA PRO A 179 -1.39 1.86 12.79
C PRO A 179 -2.01 0.57 12.24
N VAL A 180 -2.13 0.46 10.92
CA VAL A 180 -2.67 -0.72 10.23
C VAL A 180 -1.65 -1.87 10.30
N VAL A 181 -0.35 -1.58 10.11
CA VAL A 181 0.72 -2.58 10.27
C VAL A 181 0.82 -3.06 11.72
N ASN A 182 0.67 -2.17 12.70
CA ASN A 182 0.65 -2.52 14.12
C ASN A 182 -0.58 -3.37 14.50
N ALA A 183 -1.76 -3.06 13.94
CA ALA A 183 -2.96 -3.87 14.12
C ALA A 183 -2.76 -5.27 13.55
N TYR A 184 -2.34 -5.36 12.29
CA TYR A 184 -1.98 -6.62 11.62
C TYR A 184 -1.09 -7.50 12.51
N GLN A 185 0.01 -6.96 13.02
CA GLN A 185 0.94 -7.71 13.87
C GLN A 185 0.31 -8.19 15.18
N SER A 186 -0.55 -7.37 15.79
CA SER A 186 -1.20 -7.72 17.06
C SER A 186 -2.20 -8.86 16.87
N TYR A 187 -3.01 -8.79 15.82
CA TYR A 187 -4.01 -9.83 15.52
C TYR A 187 -3.39 -11.14 15.00
N GLN A 188 -2.28 -11.06 14.28
CA GLN A 188 -1.48 -12.22 13.86
C GLN A 188 -0.99 -13.10 15.03
N GLN A 189 -0.95 -12.56 16.26
CA GLN A 189 -0.59 -13.32 17.46
C GLN A 189 -1.75 -14.10 18.08
N LEU A 190 -2.99 -13.86 17.65
CA LEU A 190 -4.17 -14.57 18.18
C LEU A 190 -4.31 -15.94 17.51
N THR A 191 -4.92 -16.87 18.25
CA THR A 191 -5.39 -18.12 17.63
C THR A 191 -6.69 -17.85 16.86
N PRO A 192 -7.11 -18.71 15.91
CA PRO A 192 -8.37 -18.52 15.20
C PRO A 192 -9.58 -18.30 16.11
N SER A 193 -9.72 -19.05 17.21
CA SER A 193 -10.83 -18.87 18.16
C SER A 193 -10.79 -17.50 18.86
N ASP A 194 -9.61 -17.08 19.32
CA ASP A 194 -9.43 -15.76 19.95
C ASP A 194 -9.73 -14.62 18.97
N LEU A 195 -9.35 -14.79 17.70
CA LEU A 195 -9.66 -13.84 16.63
C LEU A 195 -11.17 -13.77 16.35
N ALA A 196 -11.86 -14.91 16.30
CA ALA A 196 -13.31 -14.94 16.14
C ALA A 196 -14.05 -14.31 17.32
N ALA A 197 -13.55 -14.48 18.55
CA ALA A 197 -14.07 -13.81 19.73
C ALA A 197 -13.87 -12.29 19.66
N ALA A 198 -12.68 -11.83 19.27
CA ALA A 198 -12.40 -10.41 19.07
C ALA A 198 -13.28 -9.80 17.97
N LEU A 199 -13.51 -10.53 16.87
CA LEU A 199 -14.45 -10.13 15.83
C LEU A 199 -15.87 -10.03 16.37
N PHE A 200 -16.34 -11.02 17.12
CA PHE A 200 -17.68 -11.01 17.71
C PHE A 200 -17.90 -9.78 18.59
N GLU A 201 -16.95 -9.49 19.49
CA GLU A 201 -17.01 -8.31 20.37
C GLU A 201 -16.98 -7.01 19.55
N GLY A 202 -16.06 -6.89 18.59
CA GLY A 202 -15.95 -5.66 17.82
C GLY A 202 -17.08 -5.43 16.81
N LEU A 203 -17.76 -6.47 16.33
CA LEU A 203 -19.02 -6.32 15.57
C LEU A 203 -20.15 -5.82 16.48
N ALA A 204 -20.18 -6.23 17.76
CA ALA A 204 -21.15 -5.72 18.72
C ALA A 204 -20.94 -4.25 19.08
N ASP A 205 -19.67 -3.82 19.09
CA ASP A 205 -19.26 -2.45 19.37
C ASP A 205 -19.16 -1.57 18.12
N ASP A 206 -19.60 -2.06 16.96
CA ASP A 206 -19.55 -1.36 15.67
C ASP A 206 -18.13 -0.81 15.37
N THR A 207 -17.11 -1.65 15.53
CA THR A 207 -15.70 -1.28 15.23
C THR A 207 -15.41 -1.23 13.73
N GLY A 208 -16.08 -2.09 12.95
CA GLY A 208 -15.78 -2.33 11.54
C GLY A 208 -14.41 -3.01 11.35
N TYR A 209 -14.34 -4.03 10.49
CA TYR A 209 -13.09 -4.74 10.22
C TYR A 209 -12.95 -5.06 8.74
N THR A 210 -11.71 -5.13 8.25
CA THR A 210 -11.38 -6.11 7.21
C THR A 210 -10.73 -7.32 7.85
N MET A 211 -10.90 -8.47 7.22
CA MET A 211 -10.22 -9.71 7.59
C MET A 211 -9.25 -10.10 6.48
N GLY A 212 -8.00 -10.34 6.85
CA GLY A 212 -7.00 -10.91 5.95
C GLY A 212 -6.90 -12.41 6.14
N ILE A 213 -6.84 -13.15 5.05
CA ILE A 213 -6.50 -14.57 5.02
C ILE A 213 -5.27 -14.78 4.14
N TYR A 214 -4.44 -15.76 4.49
CA TYR A 214 -3.20 -16.03 3.80
C TYR A 214 -3.08 -17.52 3.45
N SER A 215 -2.71 -17.83 2.21
CA SER A 215 -2.47 -19.21 1.75
C SER A 215 -1.15 -19.76 2.31
N GLU A 216 -0.94 -21.07 2.20
CA GLU A 216 0.34 -21.68 2.61
C GLU A 216 1.54 -21.17 1.81
N GLU A 217 1.29 -20.69 0.59
CA GLU A 217 2.26 -20.15 -0.35
C GLU A 217 2.53 -18.65 -0.13
N GLY A 218 1.79 -18.00 0.76
CA GLY A 218 1.98 -16.59 1.14
C GLY A 218 1.08 -15.59 0.41
N ALA A 219 0.22 -16.04 -0.51
CA ALA A 219 -0.78 -15.18 -1.15
C ALA A 219 -1.75 -14.64 -0.09
N GLY A 220 -2.08 -13.34 -0.16
CA GLY A 220 -2.91 -12.66 0.81
C GLY A 220 -4.18 -12.09 0.19
N HIS A 221 -5.33 -12.33 0.83
CA HIS A 221 -6.62 -11.83 0.40
C HIS A 221 -7.34 -11.08 1.52
N ALA A 222 -8.03 -10.00 1.15
CA ALA A 222 -8.80 -9.17 2.07
C ALA A 222 -10.30 -9.31 1.79
N ILE A 223 -11.07 -9.53 2.86
CA ILE A 223 -12.50 -9.78 2.83
C ILE A 223 -13.20 -9.01 3.95
N THR A 224 -14.51 -8.85 3.83
CA THR A 224 -15.32 -8.15 4.83
C THR A 224 -16.06 -9.16 5.72
N PRO A 225 -15.75 -9.28 7.01
CA PRO A 225 -16.55 -10.09 7.93
C PRO A 225 -17.90 -9.42 8.21
N ILE A 226 -18.99 -10.17 8.04
CA ILE A 226 -20.38 -9.66 8.16
C ILE A 226 -21.18 -10.32 9.30
N GLY A 227 -20.62 -11.35 9.93
CA GLY A 227 -21.22 -11.97 11.11
C GLY A 227 -20.46 -13.18 11.61
N VAL A 228 -20.77 -13.60 12.83
CA VAL A 228 -20.19 -14.77 13.50
C VAL A 228 -21.33 -15.61 14.08
N SER A 229 -21.27 -16.93 13.88
CA SER A 229 -22.24 -17.89 14.43
C SER A 229 -21.57 -19.23 14.74
N SER A 230 -22.35 -20.20 15.22
CA SER A 230 -21.91 -21.58 15.43
C SER A 230 -22.57 -22.53 14.42
N VAL A 231 -21.80 -23.49 13.90
CA VAL A 231 -22.27 -24.54 12.99
C VAL A 231 -21.52 -25.83 13.32
N ASP A 232 -22.25 -26.89 13.71
CA ASP A 232 -21.69 -28.23 13.96
C ASP A 232 -20.39 -28.24 14.81
N ASP A 233 -20.44 -27.61 16.00
CA ASP A 233 -19.31 -27.41 16.94
C ASP A 233 -18.16 -26.51 16.44
N GLN A 234 -18.25 -25.98 15.22
CA GLN A 234 -17.32 -24.99 14.66
C GLN A 234 -17.84 -23.55 14.81
N ILE A 235 -16.93 -22.59 14.77
CA ILE A 235 -17.27 -21.17 14.65
C ILE A 235 -17.33 -20.82 13.16
N ALA A 236 -18.47 -20.31 12.70
CA ALA A 236 -18.65 -19.89 11.32
C ALA A 236 -18.62 -18.35 11.24
N ILE A 237 -17.71 -17.82 10.44
CA ILE A 237 -17.64 -16.39 10.13
C ILE A 237 -18.26 -16.20 8.76
N SER A 238 -19.39 -15.50 8.69
CA SER A 238 -20.00 -15.10 7.42
C SER A 238 -19.24 -13.90 6.87
N ILE A 239 -18.92 -13.93 5.57
CA ILE A 239 -18.08 -12.92 4.92
C ILE A 239 -18.69 -12.47 3.59
N TYR A 240 -18.42 -11.22 3.21
CA TYR A 240 -18.42 -10.76 1.83
C TYR A 240 -17.01 -10.90 1.26
N ASP A 241 -16.89 -11.67 0.18
CA ASP A 241 -15.67 -11.82 -0.59
C ASP A 241 -15.83 -11.10 -1.93
N ASN A 242 -14.98 -10.11 -2.18
CA ASN A 242 -14.98 -9.30 -3.41
C ASN A 242 -14.57 -10.09 -4.68
N ASN A 243 -14.13 -11.35 -4.57
CA ASN A 243 -14.01 -12.26 -5.71
C ASN A 243 -15.33 -12.98 -6.05
N TYR A 244 -16.34 -12.92 -5.17
CA TYR A 244 -17.65 -13.57 -5.37
C TYR A 244 -18.81 -12.59 -5.09
N PRO A 245 -18.97 -11.53 -5.92
CA PRO A 245 -20.01 -10.50 -5.77
C PRO A 245 -21.41 -11.07 -5.50
N GLY A 246 -22.15 -10.40 -4.61
CA GLY A 246 -23.55 -10.72 -4.35
C GLY A 246 -23.79 -12.01 -3.57
N THR A 247 -22.74 -12.67 -3.06
CA THR A 247 -22.87 -13.93 -2.34
C THR A 247 -22.28 -13.85 -0.93
N VAL A 248 -22.93 -14.53 0.02
CA VAL A 248 -22.33 -14.78 1.34
C VAL A 248 -21.43 -16.00 1.25
N GLN A 249 -20.21 -15.84 1.73
CA GLN A 249 -19.25 -16.93 1.90
C GLN A 249 -19.01 -17.20 3.40
N ARG A 250 -18.30 -18.28 3.74
CA ARG A 250 -18.00 -18.61 5.14
C ARG A 250 -16.56 -19.09 5.35
N ILE A 251 -15.94 -18.59 6.41
CA ILE A 251 -14.76 -19.20 7.03
C ILE A 251 -15.22 -20.05 8.20
N LEU A 252 -14.73 -21.29 8.26
CA LEU A 252 -15.02 -22.22 9.35
C LEU A 252 -13.78 -22.36 10.22
N ILE A 253 -13.94 -22.13 11.52
CA ILE A 253 -12.88 -22.24 12.53
C ILE A 253 -13.16 -23.47 13.38
N ASP A 254 -12.14 -24.32 13.50
CA ASP A 254 -12.11 -25.43 14.43
C ASP A 254 -11.42 -24.98 15.73
N PRO A 255 -12.15 -24.85 16.85
CA PRO A 255 -11.59 -24.42 18.12
C PRO A 255 -10.83 -25.52 18.87
N GLU A 256 -10.93 -26.79 18.45
CA GLU A 256 -10.13 -27.87 19.05
C GLU A 256 -8.72 -27.88 18.45
N ASP A 257 -8.62 -27.70 17.13
CA ASP A 257 -7.35 -27.69 16.40
C ASP A 257 -6.74 -26.29 16.25
N GLU A 258 -7.48 -25.23 16.61
CA GLU A 258 -7.12 -23.82 16.37
C GLU A 258 -6.72 -23.59 14.91
N SER A 259 -7.57 -24.08 14.01
CA SER A 259 -7.41 -24.00 12.56
C SER A 259 -8.61 -23.35 11.89
N TRP A 260 -8.44 -22.87 10.67
CA TRP A 260 -9.50 -22.31 9.85
C TRP A 260 -9.48 -22.89 8.44
N SER A 261 -10.63 -22.87 7.77
CA SER A 261 -10.78 -23.26 6.38
C SER A 261 -11.74 -22.33 5.63
N TYR A 262 -11.46 -22.13 4.34
CA TYR A 262 -12.26 -21.33 3.42
C TYR A 262 -12.35 -22.03 2.08
N ALA A 263 -13.57 -22.23 1.57
CA ALA A 263 -13.79 -23.03 0.37
C ALA A 263 -13.75 -22.23 -0.95
N GLY A 264 -13.68 -20.89 -0.93
CA GLY A 264 -13.53 -20.07 -2.14
C GLY A 264 -14.68 -20.20 -3.14
N GLY A 265 -15.80 -19.53 -2.87
CA GLY A 265 -16.93 -19.45 -3.82
C GLY A 265 -17.81 -20.70 -3.92
N THR A 266 -17.62 -21.67 -3.02
CA THR A 266 -18.51 -22.83 -2.90
C THR A 266 -19.10 -22.96 -1.50
N THR A 267 -20.29 -23.52 -1.44
CA THR A 267 -21.01 -23.86 -0.20
C THR A 267 -20.86 -25.33 0.19
N GLU A 268 -20.22 -26.15 -0.65
CA GLU A 268 -20.02 -27.58 -0.42
C GLU A 268 -18.73 -27.83 0.39
N PRO A 269 -18.79 -28.30 1.66
CA PRO A 269 -17.62 -28.42 2.53
C PRO A 269 -16.53 -29.38 2.03
N ASN A 270 -16.89 -30.29 1.13
CA ASN A 270 -15.97 -31.30 0.57
C ASN A 270 -15.77 -31.15 -0.95
N ALA A 271 -16.26 -30.05 -1.55
CA ALA A 271 -15.96 -29.81 -2.96
C ALA A 271 -14.44 -29.63 -3.13
N PRO A 272 -13.84 -30.24 -4.17
CA PRO A 272 -12.45 -29.95 -4.52
C PRO A 272 -12.37 -28.48 -4.94
N THR A 273 -11.88 -27.64 -4.05
CA THR A 273 -11.72 -26.21 -4.24
C THR A 273 -10.26 -25.86 -4.20
N TYR A 274 -9.90 -24.72 -4.77
CA TYR A 274 -8.66 -24.02 -4.47
C TYR A 274 -8.76 -23.31 -3.10
N GLY A 275 -9.48 -23.92 -2.15
CA GLY A 275 -9.76 -23.36 -0.84
C GLY A 275 -8.50 -23.22 0.01
N TRP A 276 -8.52 -22.27 0.92
CA TRP A 276 -7.41 -21.99 1.82
C TRP A 276 -7.70 -22.54 3.21
N ALA A 277 -6.64 -22.89 3.92
CA ALA A 277 -6.70 -23.29 5.30
C ALA A 277 -5.45 -22.81 6.02
N GLY A 278 -5.52 -22.75 7.34
CA GLY A 278 -4.38 -22.40 8.16
C GLY A 278 -4.73 -22.32 9.63
N GLY A 279 -4.01 -21.50 10.37
CA GLY A 279 -4.18 -21.35 11.81
C GLY A 279 -3.67 -20.01 12.28
N LYS A 280 -3.10 -19.98 13.49
CA LYS A 280 -2.45 -18.79 14.02
C LYS A 280 -1.39 -18.25 13.02
N GLY A 281 -1.48 -16.95 12.74
CA GLY A 281 -0.57 -16.25 11.83
C GLY A 281 -0.96 -16.29 10.34
N THR A 282 -2.06 -16.93 9.98
CA THR A 282 -2.53 -16.94 8.58
C THR A 282 -3.94 -16.38 8.41
N ILE A 283 -4.49 -15.79 9.47
CA ILE A 283 -5.73 -15.03 9.50
C ILE A 283 -5.55 -13.85 10.45
N GLU A 284 -6.10 -12.68 10.11
CA GLU A 284 -5.98 -11.46 10.91
C GLU A 284 -7.19 -10.53 10.74
N LEU A 285 -7.34 -9.60 11.68
CA LEU A 285 -8.32 -8.52 11.62
C LEU A 285 -7.59 -7.18 11.55
N THR A 286 -8.12 -6.28 10.73
CA THR A 286 -7.67 -4.89 10.68
C THR A 286 -8.85 -3.96 10.97
N PRO A 287 -8.89 -3.26 12.12
CA PRO A 287 -10.03 -2.42 12.49
C PRO A 287 -10.08 -1.12 11.67
N MET A 288 -11.29 -0.62 11.38
CA MET A 288 -11.46 0.61 10.57
C MET A 288 -10.80 1.83 11.21
N ASN A 289 -10.82 1.95 12.55
CA ASN A 289 -10.20 3.05 13.27
C ASN A 289 -8.68 3.15 13.12
N SER A 290 -8.00 2.08 12.66
CA SER A 290 -6.57 2.10 12.36
C SER A 290 -6.24 2.80 11.04
N ARG A 291 -7.26 3.12 10.23
CA ARG A 291 -7.13 3.72 8.90
C ARG A 291 -7.50 5.20 8.89
N ALA A 292 -7.34 5.88 10.03
CA ALA A 292 -7.61 7.31 10.12
C ALA A 292 -6.68 8.10 9.18
N LEU A 293 -7.27 9.00 8.39
CA LEU A 293 -6.59 9.88 7.45
C LEU A 293 -6.79 11.35 7.85
N PRO A 294 -5.85 12.25 7.50
CA PRO A 294 -4.53 11.95 6.94
C PRO A 294 -3.61 11.30 7.97
N ALA A 295 -2.82 10.34 7.53
CA ALA A 295 -1.86 9.61 8.35
C ALA A 295 -0.46 10.28 8.35
N PRO A 296 0.40 9.98 9.34
CA PRO A 296 1.81 10.33 9.26
C PRO A 296 2.46 9.70 8.02
N ALA A 297 3.20 10.50 7.25
CA ALA A 297 3.93 10.01 6.09
C ALA A 297 5.23 9.31 6.51
N PRO A 298 5.44 8.03 6.17
CA PRO A 298 6.64 7.27 6.57
C PRO A 298 7.92 7.78 5.89
N PHE A 299 7.76 8.46 4.76
CA PHE A 299 8.81 9.10 3.97
C PHE A 299 8.99 10.59 4.32
N SER A 300 8.34 11.10 5.38
CA SER A 300 8.42 12.52 5.70
C SER A 300 9.83 12.93 6.09
N GLU A 301 10.39 13.89 5.38
CA GLU A 301 11.74 14.41 5.65
C GLU A 301 11.77 15.57 6.63
N LYS A 302 10.61 15.97 7.18
CA LYS A 302 10.55 17.05 8.17
C LYS A 302 11.34 16.68 9.42
N ARG A 303 12.56 17.19 9.51
CA ARG A 303 13.48 17.07 10.66
C ARG A 303 12.93 17.84 11.86
N SER A 304 11.93 17.27 12.55
CA SER A 304 11.59 17.75 13.89
C SER A 304 12.77 17.45 14.80
N LYS A 305 13.21 18.46 15.59
CA LYS A 305 14.21 18.29 16.67
C LYS A 305 13.79 17.26 17.75
N SER A 306 12.58 16.70 17.63
CA SER A 306 12.00 15.67 18.48
C SER A 306 11.59 14.39 17.73
N SER A 307 11.79 14.29 16.39
CA SER A 307 11.47 13.06 15.67
C SER A 307 12.55 12.02 15.94
N SER A 308 12.32 11.23 16.97
CA SER A 308 13.07 10.02 17.27
C SER A 308 12.37 8.82 16.66
N ASP A 309 11.90 8.91 15.42
CA ASP A 309 11.44 7.68 14.77
C ASP A 309 12.64 6.74 14.66
N LYS A 310 12.47 5.55 15.23
CA LYS A 310 13.49 4.51 15.29
C LYS A 310 13.08 3.31 14.45
N THR A 311 12.12 3.52 13.55
CA THR A 311 11.71 2.54 12.59
C THR A 311 12.20 2.95 11.21
N GLN A 312 12.90 2.04 10.56
CA GLN A 312 13.15 2.10 9.12
C GLN A 312 12.13 1.19 8.46
N ARG A 313 11.39 1.72 7.50
CA ARG A 313 10.43 0.96 6.70
C ARG A 313 11.05 0.61 5.36
N ILE A 314 10.80 -0.60 4.91
CA ILE A 314 11.23 -1.10 3.61
C ILE A 314 10.00 -1.59 2.88
N LEU A 315 9.79 -1.11 1.67
CA LEU A 315 8.73 -1.60 0.79
C LEU A 315 9.37 -2.37 -0.35
N VAL A 316 8.85 -3.57 -0.62
CA VAL A 316 9.22 -4.34 -1.80
C VAL A 316 7.97 -4.61 -2.62
N THR A 317 7.96 -4.09 -3.85
CA THR A 317 6.81 -4.08 -4.76
C THR A 317 7.22 -4.59 -6.13
N THR A 318 6.24 -5.07 -6.89
CA THR A 318 6.43 -5.46 -8.29
C THR A 318 5.18 -5.12 -9.09
N PRO A 319 5.32 -4.58 -10.31
CA PRO A 319 4.19 -4.41 -11.21
C PRO A 319 3.79 -5.73 -11.91
N ASP A 320 4.49 -6.85 -11.68
CA ASP A 320 4.14 -8.14 -12.27
C ASP A 320 3.05 -8.86 -11.44
N PRO A 321 1.83 -9.04 -11.98
CA PRO A 321 0.72 -9.68 -11.26
C PRO A 321 0.90 -11.19 -11.05
N ARG A 322 2.05 -11.76 -11.42
CA ARG A 322 2.36 -13.19 -11.25
C ARG A 322 3.38 -13.44 -10.13
N ALA A 323 3.91 -12.38 -9.52
CA ALA A 323 5.02 -12.46 -8.58
C ALA A 323 4.64 -11.92 -7.20
N PHE A 324 5.08 -12.63 -6.18
CA PHE A 324 5.13 -12.11 -4.81
C PHE A 324 6.51 -11.50 -4.58
N ALA A 325 6.58 -10.18 -4.40
CA ALA A 325 7.81 -9.47 -4.10
C ALA A 325 8.04 -9.35 -2.59
N GLY A 326 9.25 -9.67 -2.15
CA GLY A 326 9.71 -9.45 -0.78
C GLY A 326 11.23 -9.43 -0.70
N ALA A 327 11.80 -9.78 0.44
CA ALA A 327 13.25 -9.66 0.60
C ALA A 327 13.86 -10.82 1.39
N VAL A 328 15.16 -10.99 1.20
CA VAL A 328 16.01 -11.74 2.12
C VAL A 328 16.84 -10.77 2.91
N LEU A 329 16.76 -10.90 4.23
CA LEU A 329 17.51 -10.10 5.18
C LEU A 329 18.70 -10.92 5.68
N GLU A 330 19.90 -10.36 5.63
CA GLU A 330 21.12 -10.93 6.18
C GLU A 330 21.59 -10.12 7.40
N VAL A 331 21.76 -10.81 8.53
CA VAL A 331 22.23 -10.24 9.80
C VAL A 331 23.31 -11.14 10.36
N ASP A 332 24.51 -10.60 10.62
CA ASP A 332 25.65 -11.37 11.14
C ASP A 332 25.98 -12.64 10.30
N GLY A 333 25.79 -12.56 8.98
CA GLY A 333 25.97 -13.70 8.04
C GLY A 333 24.86 -14.76 8.10
N VAL A 334 23.76 -14.51 8.82
CA VAL A 334 22.56 -15.36 8.85
C VAL A 334 21.49 -14.76 7.95
N ARG A 335 21.00 -15.55 7.00
CA ARG A 335 19.95 -15.16 6.05
C ARG A 335 18.56 -15.56 6.54
N TYR A 336 17.60 -14.65 6.40
CA TYR A 336 16.18 -14.82 6.72
C TYR A 336 15.35 -14.54 5.46
N ASP A 337 14.65 -15.54 4.94
CA ASP A 337 13.68 -15.35 3.84
C ASP A 337 12.40 -14.74 4.40
N LEU A 338 12.19 -13.45 4.15
CA LEU A 338 11.02 -12.72 4.64
C LEU A 338 9.79 -12.92 3.75
N THR A 339 9.92 -13.65 2.63
CA THR A 339 8.76 -14.10 1.82
C THR A 339 8.15 -15.38 2.34
N ASP A 340 8.87 -16.13 3.17
CA ASP A 340 8.35 -17.36 3.78
C ASP A 340 7.58 -17.04 5.05
N PRO A 341 6.23 -17.17 5.07
CA PRO A 341 5.43 -16.89 6.27
C PRO A 341 5.78 -17.82 7.45
N LYS A 342 6.49 -18.93 7.21
CA LYS A 342 6.93 -19.89 8.23
C LYS A 342 8.28 -19.52 8.84
N THR A 343 9.02 -18.59 8.24
CA THR A 343 10.34 -18.17 8.72
C THR A 343 10.17 -17.02 9.71
N PRO A 344 10.47 -17.22 11.01
CA PRO A 344 10.39 -16.14 11.98
C PRO A 344 11.47 -15.09 11.69
N PRO A 345 11.13 -13.80 11.58
CA PRO A 345 12.12 -12.75 11.38
C PRO A 345 13.00 -12.57 12.63
N PRO A 346 14.21 -11.99 12.50
CA PRO A 346 15.06 -11.69 13.64
C PRO A 346 14.43 -10.63 14.56
N GLN A 347 14.97 -10.49 15.78
CA GLN A 347 14.45 -9.53 16.75
C GLN A 347 14.51 -8.10 16.20
N GLY A 348 13.43 -7.34 16.38
CA GLY A 348 13.33 -5.96 15.90
C GLY A 348 12.82 -5.84 14.46
N VAL A 349 12.61 -6.96 13.77
CA VAL A 349 12.08 -6.98 12.40
C VAL A 349 10.63 -7.46 12.41
N ARG A 350 9.79 -6.75 11.68
CA ARG A 350 8.36 -7.06 11.54
C ARG A 350 8.01 -7.05 10.07
N VAL A 351 7.35 -8.10 9.60
CA VAL A 351 7.04 -8.31 8.17
C VAL A 351 5.54 -8.33 8.00
N ARG A 352 5.04 -7.68 6.96
CA ARG A 352 3.65 -7.75 6.53
C ARG A 352 3.59 -8.07 5.04
N SER A 353 2.89 -9.15 4.70
CA SER A 353 2.44 -9.41 3.34
C SER A 353 1.24 -8.53 3.02
N ILE A 354 1.37 -7.72 1.97
CA ILE A 354 0.31 -6.85 1.47
C ILE A 354 -0.68 -7.70 0.68
N ARG A 355 -1.98 -7.48 0.93
CA ARG A 355 -3.08 -8.24 0.32
C ARG A 355 -3.47 -7.58 -0.99
N SER A 356 -3.57 -8.38 -2.06
CA SER A 356 -3.94 -7.89 -3.39
C SER A 356 -4.78 -8.91 -4.17
N SER A 357 -4.48 -10.21 -4.08
CA SER A 357 -5.26 -11.26 -4.75
C SER A 357 -5.05 -12.66 -4.17
N THR A 358 -5.95 -13.59 -4.53
CA THR A 358 -5.86 -15.02 -4.26
C THR A 358 -4.92 -15.77 -5.22
N LEU A 359 -4.41 -15.13 -6.26
CA LEU A 359 -3.66 -15.76 -7.35
C LEU A 359 -2.22 -15.26 -7.46
N THR A 360 -1.52 -15.20 -6.32
CA THR A 360 -0.04 -15.23 -6.20
C THR A 360 0.72 -13.90 -6.20
N ALA A 361 0.12 -12.82 -6.70
CA ALA A 361 0.72 -11.50 -6.59
C ALA A 361 0.76 -11.01 -5.15
N GLY A 362 1.82 -10.31 -4.79
CA GLY A 362 1.95 -9.72 -3.47
C GLY A 362 3.14 -8.80 -3.34
N SER A 363 3.12 -7.99 -2.31
CA SER A 363 4.20 -7.08 -1.94
C SER A 363 4.48 -7.22 -0.46
N THR A 364 5.64 -6.77 -0.02
CA THR A 364 6.04 -6.90 1.39
C THR A 364 6.37 -5.52 1.96
N ALA A 365 5.83 -5.23 3.14
CA ALA A 365 6.29 -4.13 3.99
C ALA A 365 7.07 -4.70 5.18
N ILE A 366 8.25 -4.15 5.44
CA ILE A 366 9.16 -4.58 6.51
C ILE A 366 9.48 -3.38 7.37
N ASP A 367 9.25 -3.50 8.68
CA ASP A 367 9.63 -2.51 9.67
C ASP A 367 10.82 -3.03 10.50
N ILE A 368 11.88 -2.24 10.56
CA ILE A 368 13.09 -2.55 11.33
C ILE A 368 13.24 -1.52 12.46
N ASP A 369 13.27 -1.98 13.71
CA ASP A 369 13.64 -1.16 14.87
C ASP A 369 15.16 -0.93 14.88
N THR A 370 15.58 0.25 14.47
CA THR A 370 16.99 0.65 14.33
C THR A 370 17.73 0.74 15.66
N ARG A 371 17.04 0.63 16.81
CA ARG A 371 17.71 0.48 18.13
C ARG A 371 18.16 -0.96 18.39
N VAL A 372 17.58 -1.91 17.67
CA VAL A 372 17.82 -3.35 17.84
C VAL A 372 18.68 -3.89 16.69
N LEU A 373 18.38 -3.48 15.46
CA LEU A 373 19.06 -3.89 14.25
C LEU A 373 19.37 -2.66 13.38
N ASN A 374 20.65 -2.35 13.22
CA ASN A 374 21.14 -1.20 12.46
C ASN A 374 22.33 -1.54 11.55
N ASP A 375 22.68 -2.81 11.45
CA ASP A 375 23.73 -3.31 10.56
C ASP A 375 23.16 -4.58 9.90
N TYR A 376 22.88 -4.51 8.60
CA TYR A 376 22.28 -5.59 7.84
C TYR A 376 22.39 -5.39 6.33
N VAL A 377 22.21 -6.47 5.59
CA VAL A 377 22.03 -6.45 4.13
C VAL A 377 20.61 -6.87 3.82
N ILE A 378 19.94 -6.17 2.91
CA ILE A 378 18.62 -6.56 2.43
C ILE A 378 18.60 -6.64 0.91
N THR A 379 18.17 -7.80 0.41
CA THR A 379 18.15 -8.09 -1.02
C THR A 379 16.73 -8.41 -1.46
N PRO A 380 16.15 -7.70 -2.45
CA PRO A 380 14.86 -8.03 -3.02
C PRO A 380 14.86 -9.44 -3.60
N THR A 381 13.73 -10.11 -3.48
CA THR A 381 13.48 -11.45 -4.00
C THR A 381 12.05 -11.58 -4.47
N VAL A 382 11.79 -12.54 -5.34
CA VAL A 382 10.45 -12.84 -5.85
C VAL A 382 10.15 -14.32 -5.72
N ARG A 383 8.88 -14.63 -5.47
CA ARG A 383 8.34 -15.99 -5.62
C ARG A 383 7.35 -16.00 -6.77
N VAL A 384 7.55 -16.90 -7.73
CA VAL A 384 6.59 -17.14 -8.82
C VAL A 384 5.81 -18.41 -8.51
N ILE A 385 4.58 -18.27 -8.03
CA ILE A 385 3.73 -19.41 -7.70
C ILE A 385 2.98 -19.80 -8.99
N SER A 386 3.59 -20.69 -9.79
CA SER A 386 3.02 -21.47 -10.91
C SER A 386 3.59 -21.22 -12.34
N GLY A 387 4.06 -22.32 -12.93
CA GLY A 387 3.97 -22.68 -14.37
C GLY A 387 4.68 -21.82 -15.42
N GLU A 388 4.29 -20.56 -15.56
CA GLU A 388 4.68 -19.64 -16.63
C GLU A 388 5.41 -18.43 -16.05
N GLY A 389 6.73 -18.56 -15.86
CA GLY A 389 7.56 -17.47 -15.32
C GLY A 389 8.67 -17.93 -14.38
N ALA A 390 8.76 -19.22 -14.03
CA ALA A 390 9.91 -19.74 -13.30
C ALA A 390 11.20 -19.49 -14.10
N GLY A 391 12.10 -18.67 -13.53
CA GLY A 391 13.32 -18.20 -14.19
C GLY A 391 13.14 -16.99 -15.11
N ALA A 392 11.96 -16.36 -15.15
CA ALA A 392 11.78 -15.05 -15.77
C ALA A 392 12.41 -13.97 -14.88
N SER A 393 12.92 -12.93 -15.54
CA SER A 393 13.30 -11.68 -14.91
C SER A 393 12.03 -10.91 -14.55
N ILE A 394 11.89 -10.53 -13.29
CA ILE A 394 10.75 -9.80 -12.74
C ILE A 394 11.23 -8.42 -12.28
N PRO A 395 10.61 -7.32 -12.74
CA PRO A 395 10.92 -6.00 -12.21
C PRO A 395 10.48 -5.92 -10.75
N VAL A 396 11.38 -5.50 -9.88
CA VAL A 396 11.15 -5.29 -8.44
C VAL A 396 11.64 -3.92 -8.04
N THR A 397 10.84 -3.25 -7.24
CA THR A 397 11.21 -1.99 -6.60
C THR A 397 11.35 -2.23 -5.10
N ILE A 398 12.52 -1.97 -4.55
CA ILE A 398 12.79 -1.96 -3.10
C ILE A 398 13.11 -0.54 -2.65
N SER A 399 12.57 -0.10 -1.51
CA SER A 399 12.90 1.21 -0.95
C SER A 399 13.25 1.13 0.52
N THR A 400 13.93 2.18 1.01
CA THR A 400 14.13 2.41 2.44
C THR A 400 13.62 3.80 2.80
N ASP A 401 12.76 3.82 3.81
CA ASP A 401 12.08 5.00 4.35
C ASP A 401 12.43 5.17 5.82
N ALA A 402 12.86 6.37 6.19
CA ALA A 402 12.99 6.76 7.58
C ALA A 402 12.68 8.24 7.74
N VAL A 403 11.86 8.58 8.74
CA VAL A 403 11.47 9.97 8.98
C VAL A 403 12.70 10.85 9.22
N GLY A 404 12.81 11.94 8.46
CA GLY A 404 13.92 12.88 8.52
C GLY A 404 15.18 12.43 7.78
N LYS A 405 15.11 11.36 6.98
CA LYS A 405 16.17 10.90 6.08
C LYS A 405 15.65 10.87 4.64
N PRO A 406 16.54 11.02 3.64
CA PRO A 406 16.19 10.83 2.24
C PRO A 406 15.58 9.45 2.02
N ARG A 407 14.58 9.37 1.14
CA ARG A 407 14.08 8.09 0.66
C ARG A 407 14.99 7.57 -0.44
N LEU A 408 15.36 6.29 -0.32
CA LEU A 408 16.12 5.57 -1.34
C LEU A 408 15.20 4.53 -1.98
N MET A 409 15.19 4.47 -3.31
CA MET A 409 14.39 3.52 -4.08
C MET A 409 15.25 2.88 -5.16
N LEU A 410 15.43 1.57 -5.08
CA LEU A 410 16.20 0.78 -6.03
C LEU A 410 15.25 -0.06 -6.88
N GLN A 411 15.29 0.16 -8.19
CA GLN A 411 14.56 -0.63 -9.17
C GLN A 411 15.53 -1.59 -9.83
N ALA A 412 15.18 -2.88 -9.86
CA ALA A 412 16.05 -3.90 -10.43
C ALA A 412 15.23 -5.07 -10.99
N GLU A 413 15.88 -5.83 -11.86
CA GLU A 413 15.37 -7.08 -12.41
C GLU A 413 15.81 -8.25 -11.52
N VAL A 414 14.85 -9.04 -11.05
CA VAL A 414 15.08 -10.15 -10.11
C VAL A 414 14.59 -11.45 -10.71
N VAL A 415 15.44 -12.48 -10.68
CA VAL A 415 15.08 -13.83 -11.14
C VAL A 415 14.81 -14.72 -9.93
N ASP A 416 13.72 -15.49 -9.97
CA ASP A 416 13.42 -16.52 -8.96
C ASP A 416 14.48 -17.64 -9.00
N GLN A 417 15.52 -17.54 -8.17
CA GLN A 417 16.63 -18.50 -8.06
C GLN A 417 16.74 -19.20 -6.69
N GLY A 418 15.71 -19.10 -5.83
CA GLY A 418 15.84 -19.51 -4.42
C GLY A 418 16.81 -18.60 -3.64
N LEU A 419 17.44 -19.07 -2.56
CA LEU A 419 18.23 -18.23 -1.62
C LEU A 419 19.59 -17.68 -2.15
N GLY A 420 19.89 -17.84 -3.44
CA GLY A 420 21.13 -17.40 -4.07
C GLY A 420 20.96 -16.05 -4.74
N PHE A 421 21.20 -14.95 -4.00
CA PHE A 421 21.04 -13.57 -4.47
C PHE A 421 22.35 -12.79 -4.55
N GLU A 422 23.50 -13.49 -4.62
CA GLU A 422 24.81 -12.84 -4.74
C GLU A 422 24.95 -12.05 -6.05
N GLU A 423 24.05 -12.28 -7.00
CA GLU A 423 23.89 -11.57 -8.27
C GLU A 423 22.57 -10.76 -8.31
N SER A 424 22.16 -10.13 -7.20
CA SER A 424 21.00 -9.23 -7.18
C SER A 424 21.35 -7.89 -6.55
N ALA A 425 20.75 -6.82 -7.08
CA ALA A 425 20.92 -5.50 -6.51
C ALA A 425 20.35 -5.46 -5.08
N ARG A 426 20.98 -4.72 -4.16
CA ARG A 426 20.69 -4.79 -2.73
C ARG A 426 21.01 -3.49 -2.00
N PHE A 427 20.49 -3.37 -0.79
CA PHE A 427 20.93 -2.34 0.16
C PHE A 427 21.79 -2.97 1.26
N VAL A 428 22.91 -2.33 1.55
CA VAL A 428 23.74 -2.56 2.73
C VAL A 428 23.53 -1.38 3.65
N VAL A 429 23.10 -1.63 4.89
CA VAL A 429 22.86 -0.60 5.89
C VAL A 429 23.89 -0.75 6.99
N GLU A 430 24.66 0.29 7.26
CA GLU A 430 25.69 0.29 8.30
C GLU A 430 25.21 0.94 9.60
N ALA A 431 25.90 0.61 10.70
CA ALA A 431 25.51 1.03 12.05
C ALA A 431 25.52 2.55 12.30
N ASP A 432 26.21 3.32 11.46
CA ASP A 432 26.20 4.79 11.49
C ASP A 432 25.02 5.42 10.72
N GLY A 433 24.25 4.58 10.01
CA GLY A 433 23.07 4.96 9.24
C GLY A 433 23.35 5.27 7.77
N SER A 434 24.56 5.03 7.26
CA SER A 434 24.80 5.03 5.81
C SER A 434 24.03 3.88 5.15
N VAL A 435 23.64 4.10 3.90
CA VAL A 435 23.00 3.08 3.08
C VAL A 435 23.70 3.02 1.74
N THR A 436 24.23 1.85 1.41
CA THR A 436 24.90 1.57 0.14
C THR A 436 24.00 0.72 -0.74
N ALA A 437 23.70 1.23 -1.93
CA ALA A 437 23.08 0.43 -2.99
C ALA A 437 24.19 -0.24 -3.80
N GLU A 438 24.10 -1.56 -3.92
CA GLU A 438 25.03 -2.35 -4.72
C GLU A 438 24.26 -3.06 -5.82
N ALA A 439 24.87 -3.19 -7.00
CA ALA A 439 24.28 -3.92 -8.12
C ALA A 439 25.30 -4.83 -8.82
N PRO A 440 24.89 -6.01 -9.34
CA PRO A 440 25.79 -6.91 -10.06
C PRO A 440 26.32 -6.35 -11.38
N GLU A 441 27.44 -6.91 -11.83
CA GLU A 441 27.91 -6.80 -13.22
C GLU A 441 26.75 -7.07 -14.21
N ASP A 442 26.59 -6.18 -15.18
CA ASP A 442 25.55 -6.21 -16.23
C ASP A 442 24.09 -6.03 -15.77
N SER A 443 23.85 -5.58 -14.53
CA SER A 443 22.48 -5.26 -14.09
C SER A 443 21.97 -3.93 -14.70
N GLU A 444 20.66 -3.85 -14.93
CA GLU A 444 19.97 -2.60 -15.31
C GLU A 444 19.35 -1.92 -14.08
N ALA A 445 20.03 -2.01 -12.91
CA ALA A 445 19.50 -1.47 -11.67
C ALA A 445 19.59 0.06 -11.64
N VAL A 446 18.52 0.71 -11.17
CA VAL A 446 18.44 2.17 -11.06
C VAL A 446 18.20 2.55 -9.61
N LEU A 447 19.10 3.36 -9.05
CA LEU A 447 18.93 3.97 -7.74
C LEU A 447 18.30 5.35 -7.92
N SER A 448 17.15 5.55 -7.28
CA SER A 448 16.49 6.84 -7.14
C SER A 448 16.57 7.34 -5.71
N ILE A 449 16.76 8.64 -5.54
CA ILE A 449 16.89 9.29 -4.24
C ILE A 449 15.95 10.47 -4.23
N ALA A 450 15.26 10.64 -3.11
CA ALA A 450 14.42 11.78 -2.84
C ALA A 450 14.91 12.48 -1.57
N ASN A 451 15.22 13.77 -1.71
CA ASN A 451 15.66 14.63 -0.63
C ASN A 451 14.96 16.00 -0.78
N GLY A 452 13.90 16.22 -0.02
CA GLY A 452 13.13 17.46 0.04
C GLY A 452 12.48 17.79 -1.30
N LEU A 453 12.89 18.90 -1.90
CA LEU A 453 12.46 19.35 -3.23
C LEU A 453 13.28 18.76 -4.38
N SER A 454 14.31 17.97 -4.07
CA SER A 454 15.23 17.43 -5.07
C SER A 454 15.12 15.91 -5.17
N GLY A 455 15.06 15.40 -6.39
CA GLY A 455 15.16 13.99 -6.68
C GLY A 455 16.29 13.73 -7.67
N ALA A 456 16.86 12.53 -7.62
CA ALA A 456 17.79 12.10 -8.66
C ALA A 456 17.72 10.61 -8.93
N THR A 457 18.09 10.22 -10.15
CA THR A 457 18.34 8.83 -10.54
C THR A 457 19.78 8.65 -11.01
N VAL A 458 20.36 7.51 -10.63
CA VAL A 458 21.63 7.03 -11.14
C VAL A 458 21.47 5.58 -11.57
N ASP A 459 21.93 5.27 -12.78
CA ASP A 459 22.06 3.88 -13.24
C ASP A 459 23.23 3.24 -12.48
N LEU A 460 22.96 2.16 -11.76
CA LEU A 460 24.01 1.35 -11.14
C LEU A 460 24.57 0.43 -12.22
N GLY A 461 25.51 0.96 -13.00
CA GLY A 461 26.26 0.20 -14.00
C GLY A 461 27.05 -0.96 -13.37
N ALA A 462 27.49 -1.89 -14.22
CA ALA A 462 28.31 -3.03 -13.80
C ALA A 462 29.46 -2.56 -12.88
N GLU A 463 29.49 -3.10 -11.66
CA GLU A 463 30.59 -3.00 -10.68
C GLU A 463 30.61 -1.78 -9.73
N ASP A 464 29.74 -0.78 -9.92
CA ASP A 464 29.69 0.39 -9.04
C ASP A 464 28.75 0.18 -7.83
N SER A 465 29.14 0.71 -6.68
CA SER A 465 28.25 0.87 -5.52
C SER A 465 28.08 2.35 -5.20
N VAL A 466 26.86 2.71 -4.78
CA VAL A 466 26.52 4.09 -4.42
C VAL A 466 26.14 4.12 -2.96
N GLU A 467 27.01 4.72 -2.15
CA GLU A 467 26.71 5.03 -0.76
C GLU A 467 26.03 6.38 -0.66
N VAL A 468 25.03 6.44 0.21
CA VAL A 468 24.30 7.67 0.52
C VAL A 468 24.52 8.01 1.98
N GLU A 469 25.15 9.16 2.19
CA GLU A 469 25.29 9.78 3.49
C GLU A 469 24.34 10.99 3.58
N THR A 470 23.82 11.27 4.77
CA THR A 470 23.03 12.49 5.01
C THR A 470 23.58 13.25 6.19
N ASP A 471 23.93 14.51 5.96
CA ASP A 471 24.46 15.37 7.00
C ASP A 471 23.35 15.98 7.89
N ASP A 472 23.77 16.68 8.95
CA ASP A 472 22.86 17.36 9.87
C ASP A 472 22.11 18.54 9.22
N GLN A 473 22.57 19.04 8.06
CA GLN A 473 22.07 20.24 7.43
C GLN A 473 20.92 20.00 6.45
N GLY A 474 20.82 18.82 5.84
CA GLY A 474 19.84 18.60 4.78
C GLY A 474 20.39 17.77 3.64
N VAL A 475 21.71 17.81 3.46
CA VAL A 475 22.36 17.41 2.22
C VAL A 475 22.55 15.90 2.19
N ALA A 476 22.11 15.29 1.08
CA ALA A 476 22.42 13.92 0.74
C ALA A 476 23.67 13.88 -0.15
N THR A 477 24.70 13.18 0.28
CA THR A 477 25.94 12.99 -0.48
C THR A 477 25.98 11.58 -1.03
N PHE A 478 26.20 11.49 -2.34
CA PHE A 478 26.36 10.27 -3.11
C PHE A 478 27.84 10.03 -3.26
N LEU A 479 28.31 8.86 -2.88
CA LEU A 479 29.68 8.44 -3.09
C LEU A 479 29.66 7.22 -4.00
N ILE A 480 30.27 7.36 -5.19
CA ILE A 480 30.44 6.26 -6.13
C ILE A 480 31.76 5.59 -5.83
N PHE A 481 31.71 4.29 -5.57
CA PHE A 481 32.87 3.45 -5.33
C PHE A 481 33.07 2.48 -6.49
N ASP A 482 34.33 2.30 -6.88
CA ASP A 482 34.76 1.23 -7.79
C ASP A 482 34.83 -0.14 -7.09
N GLU A 483 35.18 -1.18 -7.85
CA GLU A 483 35.37 -2.56 -7.36
C GLU A 483 36.41 -2.68 -6.23
N GLU A 484 37.40 -1.79 -6.21
CA GLU A 484 38.44 -1.76 -5.19
C GLU A 484 38.01 -1.04 -3.91
N GLY A 485 36.81 -0.44 -3.90
CA GLY A 485 36.28 0.35 -2.81
C GLY A 485 36.91 1.73 -2.71
N GLU A 486 37.47 2.27 -3.80
CA GLU A 486 37.95 3.65 -3.87
C GLU A 486 36.83 4.58 -4.37
N ILE A 487 36.70 5.75 -3.76
CA ILE A 487 35.73 6.77 -4.19
C ILE A 487 36.21 7.35 -5.53
N VAL A 488 35.44 7.11 -6.59
CA VAL A 488 35.70 7.60 -7.95
C VAL A 488 34.86 8.82 -8.31
N GLY A 489 33.78 9.09 -7.56
CA GLY A 489 32.92 10.24 -7.76
C GLY A 489 32.13 10.60 -6.50
N SER A 490 31.76 11.88 -6.39
CA SER A 490 30.81 12.33 -5.36
C SER A 490 29.86 13.39 -5.90
N PHE A 491 28.59 13.31 -5.53
CA PHE A 491 27.57 14.29 -5.89
C PHE A 491 26.73 14.66 -4.66
N GLU A 492 26.31 15.93 -4.55
CA GLU A 492 25.53 16.42 -3.41
C GLU A 492 24.16 16.88 -3.89
N ILE A 493 23.11 16.50 -3.15
CA ILE A 493 21.73 16.92 -3.37
C ILE A 493 21.23 17.65 -2.13
N ASP A 494 20.87 18.91 -2.32
CA ASP A 494 20.25 19.75 -1.30
C ASP A 494 18.75 19.42 -1.17
N ASP A 495 18.19 19.58 0.03
CA ASP A 495 16.75 19.37 0.27
C ASP A 495 15.91 20.58 -0.18
N GLU A 496 16.55 21.72 -0.45
CA GLU A 496 15.95 22.91 -1.03
C GLU A 496 16.39 23.13 -2.49
N THR A 497 15.55 23.81 -3.28
CA THR A 497 15.89 24.24 -4.64
C THR A 497 15.84 25.75 -4.76
N ALA A 498 16.64 26.33 -5.66
CA ALA A 498 16.70 27.79 -5.83
C ALA A 498 15.37 28.41 -6.32
N SER A 499 14.49 27.61 -6.90
CA SER A 499 13.18 28.01 -7.43
C SER A 499 12.02 27.75 -6.47
N ASP A 500 12.25 27.07 -5.33
CA ASP A 500 11.20 26.46 -4.49
C ASP A 500 10.30 25.46 -5.24
N SER A 501 10.74 24.99 -6.42
CA SER A 501 10.08 23.97 -7.24
C SER A 501 10.79 22.64 -7.10
N VAL A 502 10.07 21.55 -7.36
CA VAL A 502 10.64 20.21 -7.38
C VAL A 502 11.49 20.04 -8.64
N VAL A 503 12.72 19.57 -8.44
CA VAL A 503 13.66 19.28 -9.52
C VAL A 503 14.03 17.81 -9.47
N PHE A 504 14.02 17.16 -10.62
CA PHE A 504 14.51 15.80 -10.78
C PHE A 504 15.73 15.79 -11.70
N ALA A 505 16.83 15.19 -11.25
CA ALA A 505 18.06 15.10 -11.99
C ALA A 505 18.34 13.66 -12.46
N GLU A 506 18.48 13.46 -13.76
CA GLU A 506 19.10 12.23 -14.29
C GLU A 506 20.62 12.40 -14.23
N ILE A 507 21.29 11.52 -13.48
CA ILE A 507 22.74 11.55 -13.27
C ILE A 507 23.39 10.47 -14.11
N SER A 508 24.32 10.88 -14.97
CA SER A 508 25.22 9.99 -15.69
C SER A 508 26.64 10.21 -15.21
N PHE A 509 27.32 9.16 -14.76
CA PHE A 509 28.72 9.20 -14.33
C PHE A 509 29.62 8.57 -15.39
N ASP A 510 30.70 9.27 -15.75
CA ASP A 510 31.75 8.73 -16.62
C ASP A 510 32.93 8.25 -15.75
N PRO A 511 33.09 6.93 -15.53
CA PRO A 511 34.15 6.39 -14.69
C PRO A 511 35.56 6.60 -15.27
N GLU A 512 35.71 6.82 -16.58
CA GLU A 512 37.03 7.10 -17.17
C GLU A 512 37.51 8.52 -16.85
N THR A 513 36.58 9.47 -16.67
CA THR A 513 36.89 10.88 -16.45
C THR A 513 36.62 11.36 -15.02
N GLY A 514 35.77 10.64 -14.27
CA GLY A 514 35.25 11.07 -12.98
C GLY A 514 34.27 12.24 -13.09
N GLU A 515 33.75 12.53 -14.28
CA GLU A 515 32.82 13.65 -14.51
C GLU A 515 31.37 13.18 -14.42
N PHE A 516 30.52 14.04 -13.83
CA PHE A 516 29.07 13.86 -13.78
C PHE A 516 28.41 14.73 -14.87
N GLU A 517 27.53 14.12 -15.66
CA GLU A 517 26.57 14.82 -16.51
C GLU A 517 25.20 14.77 -15.83
N LEU A 518 24.57 15.95 -15.69
CA LEU A 518 23.24 16.07 -15.08
C LEU A 518 22.26 16.66 -16.08
N VAL A 519 21.08 16.05 -16.14
CA VAL A 519 19.92 16.59 -16.83
C VAL A 519 18.83 16.82 -15.82
N GLU A 520 18.63 18.09 -15.46
CA GLU A 520 17.58 18.52 -14.54
C GLU A 520 16.27 18.81 -15.30
N VAL A 521 15.17 18.35 -14.73
CA VAL A 521 13.81 18.58 -15.19
C VAL A 521 12.97 19.09 -14.02
N GLU A 522 12.30 20.23 -14.22
CA GLU A 522 11.29 20.72 -13.27
C GLU A 522 10.04 19.82 -13.37
N VAL A 523 9.48 19.44 -12.23
CA VAL A 523 8.28 18.60 -12.18
C VAL A 523 7.04 19.44 -12.48
N GLU A 524 6.18 18.95 -13.37
CA GLU A 524 4.92 19.64 -13.65
C GLU A 524 3.90 19.41 -12.53
N ALA A 525 3.25 20.49 -12.08
CA ALA A 525 2.23 20.39 -11.03
C ALA A 525 0.91 19.79 -11.55
N GLU A 526 0.45 18.74 -10.88
CA GLU A 526 -0.82 18.05 -11.13
C GLU A 526 -2.00 18.92 -10.66
N GLU A 527 -3.15 18.82 -11.34
CA GLU A 527 -4.41 19.39 -10.84
C GLU A 527 -4.88 18.59 -9.63
N VAL A 528 -5.36 19.29 -8.60
CA VAL A 528 -5.94 18.67 -7.41
C VAL A 528 -7.45 18.71 -7.55
N ASP A 529 -8.09 17.55 -7.41
CA ASP A 529 -9.54 17.47 -7.32
C ASP A 529 -10.01 17.84 -5.91
N SER A 530 -10.52 19.06 -5.76
CA SER A 530 -11.01 19.53 -4.45
C SER A 530 -12.32 18.87 -4.04
N ASP A 531 -13.19 18.53 -5.00
CA ASP A 531 -14.51 17.99 -4.70
C ASP A 531 -14.36 16.56 -4.16
N TRP A 532 -13.41 15.80 -4.74
CA TRP A 532 -13.03 14.47 -4.23
C TRP A 532 -12.34 14.52 -2.86
N LEU A 533 -11.49 15.52 -2.60
CA LEU A 533 -10.89 15.72 -1.27
C LEU A 533 -11.95 16.05 -0.22
N ASP A 534 -12.91 16.90 -0.55
CA ASP A 534 -14.02 17.25 0.34
C ASP A 534 -14.88 16.01 0.67
N TYR A 535 -15.04 15.07 -0.28
CA TYR A 535 -15.66 13.77 -0.01
C TYR A 535 -14.89 12.97 1.05
N PHE A 536 -13.55 12.91 0.96
CA PHE A 536 -12.69 12.21 1.93
C PHE A 536 -12.59 12.89 3.30
N GLU A 537 -12.75 14.22 3.37
CA GLU A 537 -12.74 14.99 4.63
C GLU A 537 -14.13 15.05 5.30
N GLY A 538 -15.20 14.99 4.51
CA GLY A 538 -16.58 15.34 4.85
C GLY A 538 -17.34 14.41 5.80
N VAL A 539 -16.69 13.42 6.42
CA VAL A 539 -17.34 12.52 7.41
C VAL A 539 -16.91 12.87 8.85
N THR A 540 -16.19 13.98 9.05
CA THR A 540 -15.74 14.43 10.38
C THR A 540 -16.41 15.70 10.92
N GLU A 541 -17.25 16.39 10.14
CA GLU A 541 -17.72 17.76 10.47
C GLU A 541 -19.18 17.89 10.94
N ASP A 542 -19.94 16.81 11.17
CA ASP A 542 -21.37 16.92 11.50
C ASP A 542 -21.73 17.15 12.99
N ASP A 543 -20.79 17.59 13.84
CA ASP A 543 -21.08 17.84 15.28
C ASP A 543 -20.67 19.22 15.86
N GLU A 544 -20.19 20.20 15.08
CA GLU A 544 -19.92 21.55 15.61
C GLU A 544 -20.37 22.66 14.65
N ALA A 545 -21.69 22.89 14.59
CA ALA A 545 -22.26 24.10 14.00
C ALA A 545 -22.90 25.01 15.07
N ASP A 546 -22.13 25.99 15.56
CA ASP A 546 -22.66 27.32 15.91
C ASP A 546 -21.65 28.43 15.59
N PRO A 547 -21.66 29.01 14.37
CA PRO A 547 -20.93 30.23 14.07
C PRO A 547 -21.86 31.44 14.23
N GLY A 548 -21.88 32.03 15.42
CA GLY A 548 -22.55 33.28 15.72
C GLY A 548 -21.67 34.52 15.47
N THR A 549 -21.53 34.91 14.19
CA THR A 549 -21.37 36.28 13.65
C THR A 549 -20.22 37.19 14.13
N ASP A 550 -19.24 37.40 13.24
CA ASP A 550 -18.57 38.69 12.97
C ASP A 550 -19.60 39.63 12.27
N ASP A 551 -19.51 40.95 12.13
CA ASP A 551 -18.48 41.99 12.23
C ASP A 551 -19.25 43.35 12.20
N GLU A 552 -18.62 44.49 12.50
CA GLU A 552 -18.78 45.77 11.77
C GLU A 552 -17.87 46.86 12.36
N THR A 553 -17.20 47.55 11.45
CA THR A 553 -15.99 48.38 11.57
C THR A 553 -16.20 49.88 11.85
N ASP A 554 -15.30 50.48 12.66
CA ASP A 554 -14.57 51.79 12.50
C ASP A 554 -15.36 53.14 12.45
N PRO A 555 -14.75 54.36 12.43
CA PRO A 555 -13.68 55.03 13.22
C PRO A 555 -14.15 56.33 13.96
N GLY A 556 -13.40 56.73 15.00
CA GLY A 556 -13.04 58.13 15.37
C GLY A 556 -14.10 59.19 15.71
N THR A 557 -14.03 59.78 16.91
CA THR A 557 -13.89 61.25 17.13
C THR A 557 -13.76 61.59 18.62
N ASP A 558 -12.81 62.49 18.88
CA ASP A 558 -12.61 63.31 20.06
C ASP A 558 -13.79 64.29 20.24
N GLU A 559 -14.50 64.23 21.37
CA GLU A 559 -15.07 65.43 22.03
C GLU A 559 -15.08 65.20 23.54
N GLY A 560 -14.42 66.10 24.26
CA GLY A 560 -14.43 66.16 25.73
C GLY A 560 -15.68 66.79 26.32
N THR A 561 -15.91 66.50 27.60
CA THR A 561 -16.55 67.30 28.68
C THR A 561 -16.65 66.33 29.86
N ASP A 562 -15.80 66.44 30.88
CA ASP A 562 -15.87 67.33 32.05
C ASP A 562 -17.16 67.23 32.89
N GLU A 563 -16.92 67.21 34.20
CA GLU A 563 -17.80 67.33 35.36
C GLU A 563 -18.54 66.09 35.91
N GLY A 564 -18.15 65.72 37.14
CA GLY A 564 -18.91 64.81 38.00
C GLY A 564 -18.13 64.25 39.20
N THR A 565 -17.67 65.13 40.08
CA THR A 565 -17.10 64.83 41.41
C THR A 565 -18.06 64.10 42.37
N GLU A 566 -17.44 63.60 43.45
CA GLU A 566 -17.96 63.20 44.79
C GLU A 566 -18.13 61.67 44.96
N ASP A 567 -17.17 60.98 45.58
CA ASP A 567 -16.70 60.95 46.99
C ASP A 567 -17.45 59.95 47.87
N ASP A 568 -16.64 59.24 48.68
CA ASP A 568 -16.95 58.46 49.90
C ASP A 568 -17.83 57.21 49.71
N GLU A 569 -17.45 55.98 50.08
CA GLU A 569 -16.60 55.43 51.17
C GLU A 569 -16.14 53.99 50.84
#